data_AF-R7BRG0-F1
#
_entry.id   AF-R7BRG0-F1
#
_cell.length_a   1.000
_cell.length_b   1.000
_cell.length_c   1.000
_cell.angle_alpha   90.00
_cell.angle_beta   90.00
_cell.angle_gamma   90.00
#
_symmetry.space_group_name_H-M   'P 1'
#
loop_
_entity.id
_entity.type
_entity.pdbx_description
1 polymer ?
#
loop_
_entity_poly.entity_id
_entity_poly.type
_entity_poly.pdbx_seq_one_letter_code
_entity_poly.pdbx_strand_id
1 'polypeptide(L)'
;MIKLSAATSELSAAISNQQLLVDQTSTVLDQLISALGTTSTALGQTDDLLASFQSSISVMQTDVEALTTSTALSSIMGDNGVDPEKIADFMLSPTQLKTESLYSVNAYGSAMAPLFMNMTLWIGAFMLLVILRQEIDDEGITNFTTRQRYLAKWLFFAPLAAAQAVVCCAGNLFLGVQAVSVPLFFLTAVLASLTYLSIQYALAITLQHIGKALCVILIFVQIPGATGLYPIEMTPDFFQAIYPLFPFTYGINALRETIAGFYGAQWAFCVGIMLLFMGIFFVGALLARPSFVNLNRMFSKQIKEADLFNGEDVPIPARRYRTRELFSRISDEDEYRERIAKRVQEYLDLYPRLRKGAVIVGIVVPIVVTLFMSLFGAEKVALLTYWLIWLVCLIVFLLIVEFTRDRLEHESSLVLLSNEEVDQLFKDRKGFQETSSLGKKEDTDA
;
A
#
# COMPACT_ATOMS: atom_id res chain seq x y z
N MET A 1 1.80 71.52 -72.04
CA MET A 1 1.88 70.19 -71.37
C MET A 1 2.60 70.25 -70.02
N ILE A 2 3.81 70.79 -69.92
CA ILE A 2 4.62 70.77 -68.67
C ILE A 2 3.92 71.47 -67.46
N LYS A 3 3.32 72.64 -67.65
CA LYS A 3 2.60 73.36 -66.57
C LYS A 3 1.36 72.64 -66.05
N LEU A 4 0.67 71.87 -66.89
CA LEU A 4 -0.53 71.13 -66.50
C LEU A 4 -0.15 69.92 -65.65
N SER A 5 0.91 69.19 -66.02
CA SER A 5 1.44 68.07 -65.24
C SER A 5 1.96 68.48 -63.86
N ALA A 6 2.64 69.64 -63.75
CA ALA A 6 3.08 70.19 -62.47
C ALA A 6 1.88 70.55 -61.56
N ALA A 7 0.88 71.24 -62.10
CA ALA A 7 -0.33 71.59 -61.36
C ALA A 7 -1.13 70.35 -60.92
N THR A 8 -1.21 69.30 -61.74
CA THR A 8 -1.85 68.03 -61.37
C THR A 8 -1.08 67.30 -60.27
N SER A 9 0.26 67.35 -60.30
CA SER A 9 1.10 66.75 -59.25
C SER A 9 0.96 67.50 -57.91
N GLU A 10 0.94 68.83 -57.93
CA GLU A 10 0.72 69.66 -56.74
C GLU A 10 -0.69 69.45 -56.16
N LEU A 11 -1.71 69.39 -57.01
CA LEU A 11 -3.07 69.08 -56.59
C LEU A 11 -3.19 67.67 -56.00
N SER A 12 -2.53 66.67 -56.60
CA SER A 12 -2.47 65.31 -56.05
C SER A 12 -1.79 65.29 -54.68
N ALA A 13 -0.68 66.01 -54.51
CA ALA A 13 0.01 66.11 -53.23
C ALA A 13 -0.84 66.84 -52.18
N ALA A 14 -1.56 67.89 -52.57
CA ALA A 14 -2.50 68.59 -51.69
C ALA A 14 -3.67 67.69 -51.26
N ILE A 15 -4.23 66.90 -52.18
CA ILE A 15 -5.28 65.92 -51.88
C ILE A 15 -4.76 64.83 -50.95
N SER A 16 -3.56 64.29 -51.17
CA SER A 16 -2.95 63.31 -50.27
C SER A 16 -2.69 63.88 -48.88
N ASN A 17 -2.24 65.13 -48.78
CA ASN A 17 -2.08 65.81 -47.49
C ASN A 17 -3.43 66.06 -46.80
N GLN A 18 -4.48 66.37 -47.55
CA GLN A 18 -5.82 66.56 -47.01
C GLN A 18 -6.42 65.23 -46.53
N GLN A 19 -6.20 64.12 -47.25
CA GLN A 19 -6.56 62.77 -46.80
C GLN A 19 -5.85 62.42 -45.50
N LEU A 20 -4.53 62.67 -45.43
CA LEU A 20 -3.76 62.45 -44.20
C LEU A 20 -4.29 63.27 -43.01
N LEU A 21 -4.64 64.54 -43.23
CA LEU A 21 -5.23 65.39 -42.20
C LEU A 21 -6.61 64.90 -41.74
N VAL A 22 -7.43 64.39 -42.67
CA VAL A 22 -8.73 63.79 -42.35
C VAL A 22 -8.54 62.51 -41.52
N ASP A 23 -7.60 61.65 -41.88
CA ASP A 23 -7.29 60.42 -41.14
C ASP A 23 -6.75 60.72 -39.73
N GLN A 24 -5.88 61.73 -39.62
CA GLN A 24 -5.39 62.23 -38.33
C GLN A 24 -6.53 62.80 -37.48
N THR A 25 -7.43 63.58 -38.09
CA THR A 25 -8.60 64.14 -37.39
C THR A 25 -9.56 63.06 -36.92
N SER A 26 -9.79 62.03 -37.74
CA SER A 26 -10.59 60.85 -37.36
C SER A 26 -9.97 60.14 -36.16
N THR A 27 -8.66 59.91 -36.18
CA THR A 27 -7.93 59.27 -35.08
C THR A 27 -8.03 60.08 -33.79
N VAL A 28 -7.90 61.41 -33.86
CA VAL A 28 -8.05 62.29 -32.69
C VAL A 28 -9.49 62.29 -32.16
N LEU A 29 -10.49 62.26 -33.04
CA LEU A 29 -11.90 62.12 -32.64
C LEU A 29 -12.16 60.78 -31.94
N ASP A 30 -11.62 59.67 -32.44
CA ASP A 30 -11.73 58.35 -31.81
C ASP A 30 -11.06 58.30 -30.43
N GLN A 31 -9.90 58.95 -30.29
CA GLN A 31 -9.23 59.11 -29.01
C GLN A 31 -10.05 59.95 -28.02
N LEU A 32 -10.68 61.04 -28.50
CA LEU A 32 -11.56 61.88 -27.68
C LEU A 32 -12.81 61.10 -27.22
N ILE A 33 -13.43 60.32 -28.10
CA ILE A 33 -14.57 59.45 -27.76
C ILE A 33 -14.16 58.44 -26.69
N SER A 34 -12.99 57.83 -26.84
CA SER A 34 -12.46 56.86 -25.88
C SER A 34 -12.15 57.50 -24.52
N ALA A 35 -11.59 58.71 -24.52
CA ALA A 35 -11.33 59.48 -23.30
C ALA A 35 -12.62 59.91 -22.59
N LEU A 36 -13.64 60.34 -23.33
CA LEU A 36 -14.96 60.64 -22.80
C LEU A 36 -15.65 59.39 -22.24
N GLY A 37 -15.52 58.24 -22.92
CA GLY A 37 -16.02 56.96 -22.43
C GLY A 37 -15.37 56.58 -21.09
N THR A 38 -14.05 56.69 -21.01
CA THR A 38 -13.28 56.40 -19.78
C THR A 38 -13.66 57.35 -18.64
N THR A 39 -13.85 58.64 -18.95
CA THR A 39 -14.29 59.65 -17.97
C THR A 39 -15.70 59.35 -17.45
N SER A 40 -16.61 58.95 -18.33
CA SER A 40 -17.97 58.52 -17.95
C SER A 40 -17.94 57.33 -17.01
N THR A 41 -17.13 56.30 -17.33
CA THR A 41 -16.95 55.14 -16.44
C THR A 41 -16.35 55.52 -15.09
N ALA A 42 -15.35 56.41 -15.07
CA ALA A 42 -14.74 56.89 -13.83
C ALA A 42 -15.74 57.69 -12.97
N LEU A 43 -16.62 58.48 -13.59
CA LEU A 43 -17.72 59.17 -12.90
C LEU A 43 -18.71 58.17 -12.31
N GLY A 44 -19.08 57.12 -13.05
CA GLY A 44 -19.95 56.05 -12.55
C GLY A 44 -19.35 55.33 -11.33
N GLN A 45 -18.07 54.98 -11.39
CA GLN A 45 -17.36 54.39 -10.25
C GLN A 45 -17.29 55.33 -9.05
N THR A 46 -17.15 56.64 -9.29
CA THR A 46 -17.16 57.65 -8.22
C THR A 46 -18.52 57.72 -7.55
N ASP A 47 -19.61 57.64 -8.32
CA ASP A 47 -20.98 57.61 -7.80
C ASP A 47 -21.22 56.37 -6.93
N ASP A 48 -20.79 55.19 -7.39
CA ASP A 48 -20.86 53.94 -6.60
C ASP A 48 -20.07 54.02 -5.29
N LEU A 49 -18.89 54.65 -5.31
CA LEU A 49 -18.08 54.88 -4.12
C LEU A 49 -18.75 55.85 -3.15
N LEU A 50 -19.36 56.93 -3.66
CA LEU A 50 -20.12 57.87 -2.83
C LEU A 50 -21.36 57.21 -2.21
N ALA A 51 -22.08 56.38 -2.98
CA ALA A 51 -23.21 55.62 -2.48
C ALA A 51 -22.79 54.63 -1.37
N SER A 52 -21.66 53.94 -1.57
CA SER A 52 -21.08 53.03 -0.57
C SER A 52 -20.65 53.77 0.69
N PHE A 53 -20.04 54.96 0.53
CA PHE A 53 -19.64 55.82 1.63
C PHE A 53 -20.85 56.35 2.42
N GLN A 54 -21.91 56.76 1.72
CA GLN A 54 -23.17 57.18 2.35
C GLN A 54 -23.80 56.04 3.14
N SER A 55 -23.84 54.83 2.57
CA SER A 55 -24.32 53.64 3.26
C SER A 55 -23.49 53.35 4.52
N SER A 56 -22.16 53.44 4.41
CA SER A 56 -21.25 53.23 5.54
C SER A 56 -21.47 54.26 6.66
N ILE A 57 -21.69 55.54 6.32
CA ILE A 57 -22.06 56.57 7.31
C ILE A 57 -23.40 56.25 7.97
N SER A 58 -24.40 55.80 7.21
CA SER A 58 -25.71 55.43 7.77
C SER A 58 -25.63 54.24 8.72
N VAL A 59 -24.82 53.23 8.38
CA VAL A 59 -24.55 52.08 9.25
C VAL A 59 -23.80 52.55 10.49
N MET A 60 -22.75 53.35 10.35
CA MET A 60 -22.00 53.90 11.48
C MET A 60 -22.89 54.72 12.42
N GLN A 61 -23.81 55.53 11.88
CA GLN A 61 -24.76 56.27 12.69
C GLN A 61 -25.68 55.32 13.47
N THR A 62 -26.19 54.27 12.81
CA THR A 62 -27.04 53.25 13.45
C THR A 62 -26.27 52.49 14.53
N ASP A 63 -25.00 52.15 14.27
CA ASP A 63 -24.14 51.47 15.23
C ASP A 63 -23.81 52.37 16.43
N VAL A 64 -23.56 53.66 16.21
CA VAL A 64 -23.34 54.63 17.30
C VAL A 64 -24.61 54.83 18.13
N GLU A 65 -25.79 54.88 17.50
CA GLU A 65 -27.08 54.91 18.21
C GLU A 65 -27.32 53.61 19.00
N ALA A 66 -26.99 52.45 18.42
CA ALA A 66 -27.07 51.17 19.10
C ALA A 66 -26.09 51.08 20.27
N LEU A 67 -24.87 51.61 20.14
CA LEU A 67 -23.85 51.62 21.20
C LEU A 67 -24.18 52.60 22.32
N THR A 68 -24.83 53.73 22.02
CA THR A 68 -25.28 54.70 23.03
C THR A 68 -26.52 54.25 23.79
N THR A 69 -27.41 53.48 23.14
CA THR A 69 -28.61 52.92 23.78
C THR A 69 -28.36 51.57 24.45
N SER A 70 -27.36 50.81 24.01
CA SER A 70 -27.00 49.53 24.59
C SER A 70 -26.19 49.73 25.87
N THR A 71 -26.66 49.12 26.95
CA THR A 71 -25.94 48.97 28.22
C THR A 71 -24.62 48.19 28.09
N ALA A 72 -24.28 47.70 26.89
CA ALA A 72 -23.01 47.06 26.55
C ALA A 72 -21.81 48.00 26.77
N LEU A 73 -21.92 49.27 26.38
CA LEU A 73 -20.80 50.22 26.57
C LEU A 73 -20.58 50.55 28.05
N SER A 74 -21.66 50.74 28.81
CA SER A 74 -21.60 50.95 30.26
C SER A 74 -21.13 49.71 31.03
N SER A 75 -21.41 48.49 30.54
CA SER A 75 -20.96 47.25 31.17
C SER A 75 -19.49 46.89 30.85
N ILE A 76 -18.96 47.37 29.72
CA ILE A 76 -17.54 47.26 29.36
C ILE A 76 -16.70 48.37 30.01
N MET A 77 -17.19 49.62 30.03
CA MET A 77 -16.45 50.76 30.59
C MET A 77 -16.60 50.91 32.11
N GLY A 78 -17.64 50.36 32.75
CA GLY A 78 -17.94 50.64 34.16
C GLY A 78 -18.17 52.14 34.44
N ASP A 79 -18.57 52.48 35.67
CA ASP A 79 -18.81 53.89 36.05
C ASP A 79 -17.53 54.76 36.07
N ASN A 80 -16.34 54.14 36.01
CA ASN A 80 -15.03 54.83 36.16
C ASN A 80 -14.09 54.73 34.95
N GLY A 81 -14.58 54.27 33.78
CA GLY A 81 -13.82 54.26 32.53
C GLY A 81 -13.14 52.92 32.20
N VAL A 82 -12.66 52.86 30.95
CA VAL A 82 -12.17 51.65 30.27
C VAL A 82 -11.22 50.81 31.12
N ASP A 83 -11.68 49.62 31.52
CA ASP A 83 -10.92 48.62 32.26
C ASP A 83 -9.93 47.89 31.33
N PRO A 84 -8.61 48.15 31.44
CA PRO A 84 -7.60 47.57 30.55
C PRO A 84 -7.53 46.05 30.65
N GLU A 85 -7.88 45.46 31.80
CA GLU A 85 -7.84 44.01 32.02
C GLU A 85 -8.96 43.32 31.23
N LYS A 86 -10.16 43.91 31.19
CA LYS A 86 -11.27 43.39 30.38
C LYS A 86 -11.02 43.50 28.88
N ILE A 87 -10.34 44.56 28.43
CA ILE A 87 -9.92 44.68 27.02
C ILE A 87 -8.86 43.63 26.68
N ALA A 88 -7.88 43.42 27.57
CA ALA A 88 -6.87 42.38 27.37
C ALA A 88 -7.52 40.99 27.29
N ASP A 89 -8.45 40.66 28.19
CA ASP A 89 -9.20 39.41 28.16
C ASP A 89 -10.05 39.27 26.88
N PHE A 90 -10.71 40.34 26.43
CA PHE A 90 -11.47 40.33 25.18
C PHE A 90 -10.55 40.14 23.95
N MET A 91 -9.39 40.79 23.91
CA MET A 91 -8.41 40.65 22.83
C MET A 91 -7.71 39.28 22.84
N LEU A 92 -7.60 38.63 23.99
CA LEU A 92 -7.10 37.26 24.14
C LEU A 92 -8.18 36.20 23.85
N SER A 93 -9.46 36.54 23.99
CA SER A 93 -10.59 35.60 23.80
C SER A 93 -10.63 34.87 22.44
N PRO A 94 -10.26 35.46 21.27
CA PRO A 94 -10.24 34.74 20.01
C PRO A 94 -9.06 33.75 19.90
N THR A 95 -8.12 33.80 20.85
CA THR A 95 -6.92 32.94 20.90
C THR A 95 -6.91 31.95 22.05
N GLN A 96 -7.93 31.95 22.93
CA GLN A 96 -8.05 30.97 23.99
C GLN A 96 -8.49 29.62 23.41
N LEU A 97 -7.50 28.84 22.96
CA LEU A 97 -7.67 27.45 22.57
C LEU A 97 -7.88 26.61 23.83
N LYS A 98 -9.13 26.24 24.10
CA LYS A 98 -9.45 25.24 25.13
C LYS A 98 -9.25 23.84 24.54
N THR A 99 -8.08 23.26 24.76
CA THR A 99 -7.78 21.87 24.35
C THR A 99 -8.30 20.88 25.37
N GLU A 100 -9.39 20.19 25.03
CA GLU A 100 -9.92 19.08 25.82
C GLU A 100 -9.36 17.76 25.27
N SER A 101 -8.51 17.09 26.06
CA SER A 101 -7.95 15.79 25.70
C SER A 101 -8.93 14.67 26.09
N LEU A 102 -9.64 14.11 25.10
CA LEU A 102 -10.60 13.03 25.32
C LEU A 102 -9.93 11.71 25.77
N TYR A 103 -8.74 11.40 25.23
CA TYR A 103 -7.99 10.18 25.51
C TYR A 103 -6.51 10.51 25.76
N SER A 104 -6.16 10.77 27.02
CA SER A 104 -4.79 11.17 27.38
C SER A 104 -3.83 9.99 27.43
N VAL A 105 -2.57 10.26 27.08
CA VAL A 105 -1.45 9.32 27.18
C VAL A 105 -0.42 9.85 28.17
N ASN A 106 0.09 8.97 29.05
CA ASN A 106 1.00 9.33 30.13
C ASN A 106 2.42 9.68 29.65
N ALA A 107 2.82 9.16 28.48
CA ALA A 107 4.15 9.34 27.92
C ALA A 107 4.15 9.12 26.40
N TYR A 108 5.16 9.67 25.73
CA TYR A 108 5.42 9.42 24.30
C TYR A 108 5.63 7.93 24.00
N GLY A 109 6.28 7.20 24.92
CA GLY A 109 6.47 5.75 24.80
C GLY A 109 5.15 4.99 24.70
N SER A 110 4.13 5.40 25.47
CA SER A 110 2.79 4.80 25.38
C SER A 110 2.09 5.12 24.07
N ALA A 111 2.25 6.34 23.55
CA ALA A 111 1.70 6.72 22.25
C ALA A 111 2.31 5.89 21.10
N MET A 112 3.61 5.58 21.19
CA MET A 112 4.34 4.82 20.16
C MET A 112 4.31 3.30 20.37
N ALA A 113 3.91 2.82 21.55
CA ALA A 113 3.88 1.39 21.87
C ALA A 113 3.09 0.54 20.85
N PRO A 114 1.89 0.94 20.38
CA PRO A 114 1.15 0.15 19.38
C PRO A 114 1.94 -0.15 18.11
N LEU A 115 2.68 0.84 17.58
CA LEU A 115 3.48 0.68 16.37
C LEU A 115 4.62 -0.33 16.58
N PHE A 116 5.46 -0.09 17.59
CA PHE A 116 6.64 -0.92 17.83
C PHE A 116 6.29 -2.33 18.33
N MET A 117 5.17 -2.48 19.05
CA MET A 117 4.66 -3.79 19.42
C MET A 117 4.29 -4.59 18.19
N ASN A 118 3.48 -4.05 17.27
CA ASN A 118 3.11 -4.79 16.06
C ASN A 118 4.33 -5.15 15.19
N MET A 119 5.33 -4.25 15.09
CA MET A 119 6.62 -4.57 14.46
C MET A 119 7.33 -5.74 15.16
N THR A 120 7.44 -5.68 16.49
CA THR A 120 8.10 -6.73 17.28
C THR A 120 7.40 -8.08 17.11
N LEU A 121 6.07 -8.11 17.17
CA LEU A 121 5.28 -9.33 17.00
C LEU A 121 5.40 -9.90 15.59
N TRP A 122 5.41 -9.05 14.56
CA TRP A 122 5.62 -9.48 13.17
C TRP A 122 7.00 -10.10 12.98
N ILE A 123 8.04 -9.41 13.44
CA ILE A 123 9.42 -9.87 13.32
C ILE A 123 9.64 -11.14 14.13
N GLY A 124 9.12 -11.21 15.36
CA GLY A 124 9.25 -12.39 16.20
C GLY A 124 8.53 -13.60 15.61
N ALA A 125 7.32 -13.44 15.07
CA ALA A 125 6.65 -14.52 14.31
C ALA A 125 7.47 -14.95 13.08
N PHE A 126 8.09 -13.99 12.38
CA PHE A 126 8.92 -14.28 11.21
C PHE A 126 10.19 -15.05 11.58
N MET A 127 10.81 -14.71 12.71
CA MET A 127 12.00 -15.42 13.22
C MET A 127 11.68 -16.89 13.52
N LEU A 128 10.49 -17.21 14.04
CA LEU A 128 10.08 -18.61 14.22
C LEU A 128 10.11 -19.38 12.89
N LEU A 129 9.66 -18.75 11.80
CA LEU A 129 9.63 -19.34 10.47
C LEU A 129 11.02 -19.45 9.80
N VAL A 130 11.99 -18.68 10.26
CA VAL A 130 13.37 -18.70 9.75
C VAL A 130 14.22 -19.71 10.52
N ILE A 131 14.08 -19.75 11.84
CA ILE A 131 14.90 -20.59 12.73
C ILE A 131 14.39 -22.03 12.74
N LEU A 132 13.08 -22.21 12.87
CA LEU A 132 12.49 -23.52 13.06
C LEU A 132 12.10 -24.12 11.70
N ARG A 133 12.39 -25.42 11.57
CA ARG A 133 12.05 -26.20 10.40
C ARG A 133 10.55 -26.10 10.13
N GLN A 134 10.09 -25.77 8.93
CA GLN A 134 8.65 -25.59 8.61
C GLN A 134 7.96 -26.90 8.27
N GLU A 135 8.68 -27.82 7.65
CA GLU A 135 8.15 -29.12 7.28
C GLU A 135 8.21 -30.10 8.45
N ILE A 136 7.43 -31.17 8.31
CA ILE A 136 7.33 -32.24 9.30
C ILE A 136 8.03 -33.44 8.69
N ASP A 137 9.07 -33.92 9.37
CA ASP A 137 9.72 -35.18 9.04
C ASP A 137 8.78 -36.35 9.39
N ASP A 138 8.76 -37.37 8.53
CA ASP A 138 7.87 -38.54 8.67
C ASP A 138 8.45 -39.63 9.60
N GLU A 139 9.36 -39.26 10.49
CA GLU A 139 10.00 -40.18 11.42
C GLU A 139 8.97 -40.74 12.42
N GLY A 140 8.59 -42.01 12.24
CA GLY A 140 7.83 -42.80 13.20
C GLY A 140 6.31 -42.84 13.03
N ILE A 141 5.70 -41.98 12.20
CA ILE A 141 4.26 -42.02 11.90
C ILE A 141 4.03 -41.80 10.40
N THR A 142 3.50 -42.81 9.72
CA THR A 142 3.18 -42.76 8.29
C THR A 142 1.74 -42.28 8.06
N ASN A 143 1.47 -41.66 6.91
CA ASN A 143 0.13 -41.24 6.43
C ASN A 143 -0.51 -39.96 7.01
N PHE A 144 0.26 -38.93 7.41
CA PHE A 144 -0.36 -37.63 7.71
C PHE A 144 -0.92 -36.95 6.47
N THR A 145 -2.20 -36.54 6.52
CA THR A 145 -2.81 -35.71 5.47
C THR A 145 -2.14 -34.33 5.43
N THR A 146 -2.14 -33.71 4.25
CA THR A 146 -1.64 -32.34 4.04
C THR A 146 -2.29 -31.32 5.00
N ARG A 147 -3.54 -31.54 5.40
CA ARG A 147 -4.23 -30.67 6.36
C ARG A 147 -3.71 -30.85 7.78
N GLN A 148 -3.54 -32.10 8.22
CA GLN A 148 -2.98 -32.41 9.55
C GLN A 148 -1.56 -31.88 9.70
N ARG A 149 -0.72 -32.02 8.68
CA ARG A 149 0.65 -31.48 8.71
C ARG A 149 0.67 -29.96 8.89
N TYR A 150 -0.17 -29.24 8.13
CA TYR A 150 -0.26 -27.79 8.22
C TYR A 150 -0.74 -27.36 9.61
N LEU A 151 -1.82 -27.98 10.11
CA LEU A 151 -2.42 -27.67 11.40
C LEU A 151 -1.45 -27.97 12.55
N ALA A 152 -0.77 -29.12 12.53
CA ALA A 152 0.17 -29.52 13.59
C ALA A 152 1.30 -28.51 13.74
N LYS A 153 1.85 -28.03 12.62
CA LYS A 153 2.94 -27.06 12.67
C LYS A 153 2.47 -25.65 13.03
N TRP A 154 1.32 -25.22 12.51
CA TRP A 154 0.72 -23.96 12.95
C TRP A 154 0.45 -23.99 14.46
N LEU A 155 -0.07 -25.10 14.99
CA LEU A 155 -0.33 -25.30 16.42
C LEU A 155 0.97 -25.39 17.25
N PHE A 156 2.08 -25.80 16.64
CA PHE A 156 3.40 -25.75 17.27
C PHE A 156 3.94 -24.31 17.37
N PHE A 157 3.77 -23.50 16.32
CA PHE A 157 4.21 -22.09 16.33
C PHE A 157 3.28 -21.16 17.12
N ALA A 158 1.97 -21.43 17.14
CA ALA A 158 0.97 -20.60 17.81
C ALA A 158 1.27 -20.30 19.29
N PRO A 159 1.60 -21.28 20.17
CA PRO A 159 1.93 -21.00 21.56
C PRO A 159 3.23 -20.22 21.71
N LEU A 160 4.22 -20.43 20.82
CA LEU A 160 5.47 -19.66 20.83
C LEU A 160 5.21 -18.20 20.41
N ALA A 161 4.36 -17.99 19.39
CA ALA A 161 3.91 -16.67 18.95
C ALA A 161 3.06 -15.96 20.01
N ALA A 162 2.20 -16.68 20.72
CA ALA A 162 1.45 -16.14 21.84
C ALA A 162 2.37 -15.79 23.03
N ALA A 163 3.33 -16.66 23.36
CA ALA A 163 4.27 -16.43 24.46
C ALA A 163 5.12 -15.18 24.26
N GLN A 164 5.67 -14.96 23.05
CA GLN A 164 6.41 -13.71 22.77
C GLN A 164 5.53 -12.47 22.91
N ALA A 165 4.23 -12.56 22.60
CA ALA A 165 3.30 -11.43 22.74
C ALA A 165 3.04 -11.11 24.20
N VAL A 166 2.85 -12.14 25.03
CA VAL A 166 2.74 -12.01 26.48
C VAL A 166 4.01 -11.38 27.07
N VAL A 167 5.19 -11.84 26.66
CA VAL A 167 6.47 -11.27 27.12
C VAL A 167 6.60 -9.81 26.70
N CYS A 168 6.23 -9.46 25.46
CA CYS A 168 6.24 -8.09 24.96
C CYS A 168 5.30 -7.16 25.77
N CYS A 169 4.07 -7.62 26.04
CA CYS A 169 3.12 -6.88 26.88
C CYS A 169 3.62 -6.70 28.32
N ALA A 170 4.10 -7.77 28.95
CA ALA A 170 4.63 -7.70 30.31
C ALA A 170 5.84 -6.74 30.40
N GLY A 171 6.75 -6.78 29.42
CA GLY A 171 7.88 -5.86 29.32
C GLY A 171 7.44 -4.40 29.19
N ASN A 172 6.44 -4.12 28.34
CA ASN A 172 5.93 -2.77 28.18
C ASN A 172 5.26 -2.22 29.46
N LEU A 173 4.46 -3.04 30.14
CA LEU A 173 3.87 -2.65 31.43
C LEU A 173 4.94 -2.41 32.50
N PHE A 174 5.98 -3.24 32.54
CA PHE A 174 7.13 -3.05 33.44
C PHE A 174 7.88 -1.74 33.17
N LEU A 175 8.00 -1.34 31.89
CA LEU A 175 8.61 -0.07 31.49
C LEU A 175 7.70 1.16 31.70
N GLY A 176 6.47 0.98 32.18
CA GLY A 176 5.53 2.07 32.47
C GLY A 176 4.66 2.51 31.29
N VAL A 177 4.55 1.69 30.24
CA VAL A 177 3.55 1.89 29.19
C VAL A 177 2.16 1.78 29.81
N GLN A 178 1.31 2.79 29.60
CA GLN A 178 -0.04 2.76 30.12
C GLN A 178 -0.89 1.70 29.40
N ALA A 179 -1.84 1.11 30.12
CA ALA A 179 -2.91 0.32 29.53
C ALA A 179 -4.19 0.57 30.33
N VAL A 180 -5.22 1.11 29.69
CA VAL A 180 -6.54 1.30 30.30
C VAL A 180 -7.18 -0.04 30.65
N SER A 181 -6.99 -1.05 29.79
CA SER A 181 -7.43 -2.42 30.06
C SER A 181 -6.29 -3.41 29.83
N VAL A 182 -5.63 -3.80 30.93
CA VAL A 182 -4.53 -4.77 30.90
C VAL A 182 -4.97 -6.11 30.27
N PRO A 183 -6.10 -6.73 30.62
CA PRO A 183 -6.50 -8.00 30.01
C PRO A 183 -6.70 -7.90 28.49
N LEU A 184 -7.34 -6.82 28.02
CA LEU A 184 -7.57 -6.62 26.58
C LEU A 184 -6.27 -6.27 25.85
N PHE A 185 -5.33 -5.58 26.49
CA PHE A 185 -4.01 -5.32 25.94
C PHE A 185 -3.24 -6.61 25.62
N PHE A 186 -3.20 -7.56 26.58
CA PHE A 186 -2.61 -8.89 26.36
C PHE A 186 -3.36 -9.68 25.28
N LEU A 187 -4.70 -9.68 25.34
CA LEU A 187 -5.53 -10.39 24.35
C LEU A 187 -5.28 -9.86 22.94
N THR A 188 -5.27 -8.54 22.75
CA THR A 188 -5.04 -7.91 21.45
C THR A 188 -3.65 -8.23 20.91
N ALA A 189 -2.60 -8.18 21.75
CA ALA A 189 -1.25 -8.53 21.32
C ALA A 189 -1.13 -10.01 20.92
N VAL A 190 -1.76 -10.92 21.66
CA VAL A 190 -1.78 -12.35 21.30
C VAL A 190 -2.52 -12.57 19.98
N LEU A 191 -3.70 -11.94 19.80
CA LEU A 191 -4.46 -12.03 18.56
C LEU A 191 -3.69 -11.43 17.36
N ALA A 192 -2.99 -10.31 17.57
CA ALA A 192 -2.10 -9.72 16.56
C ALA A 192 -0.99 -10.69 16.16
N SER A 193 -0.29 -11.25 17.14
CA SER A 193 0.78 -12.22 16.92
C SER A 193 0.31 -13.46 16.17
N LEU A 194 -0.84 -14.03 16.53
CA LEU A 194 -1.43 -15.18 15.83
C LEU A 194 -1.90 -14.84 14.42
N THR A 195 -2.42 -13.63 14.21
CA THR A 195 -2.79 -13.14 12.87
C THR A 195 -1.55 -13.03 11.99
N TYR A 196 -0.48 -12.41 12.50
CA TYR A 196 0.78 -12.25 11.79
C TYR A 196 1.46 -13.60 11.51
N LEU A 197 1.47 -14.50 12.49
CA LEU A 197 1.90 -15.88 12.29
C LEU A 197 1.12 -16.55 11.16
N SER A 198 -0.20 -16.42 11.14
CA SER A 198 -1.04 -17.07 10.12
C SER A 198 -0.76 -16.53 8.72
N ILE A 199 -0.60 -15.21 8.57
CA ILE A 199 -0.24 -14.58 7.30
C ILE A 199 1.14 -15.06 6.84
N GLN A 200 2.14 -14.97 7.71
CA GLN A 200 3.51 -15.27 7.34
C GLN A 200 3.74 -16.75 7.11
N TYR A 201 3.14 -17.60 7.95
CA TYR A 201 3.21 -19.05 7.78
C TYR A 201 2.49 -19.50 6.51
N ALA A 202 1.33 -18.91 6.20
CA ALA A 202 0.64 -19.17 4.94
C ALA A 202 1.51 -18.81 3.74
N LEU A 203 2.11 -17.62 3.73
CA LEU A 203 3.01 -17.19 2.65
C LEU A 203 4.27 -18.08 2.58
N ALA A 204 4.90 -18.35 3.71
CA ALA A 204 6.12 -19.14 3.76
C ALA A 204 5.88 -20.60 3.35
N ILE A 205 4.78 -21.24 3.76
CA ILE A 205 4.54 -22.63 3.36
C ILE A 205 4.01 -22.77 1.93
N THR A 206 3.40 -21.72 1.37
CA THR A 206 2.90 -21.77 -0.02
C THR A 206 3.94 -21.33 -1.05
N LEU A 207 4.85 -20.42 -0.68
CA LEU A 207 5.83 -19.83 -1.60
C LEU A 207 7.29 -20.00 -1.12
N GLN A 208 7.55 -20.72 -0.02
CA GLN A 208 8.86 -20.96 0.58
C GLN A 208 9.66 -19.67 0.78
N HIS A 209 10.83 -19.57 0.17
CA HIS A 209 11.75 -18.45 0.31
C HIS A 209 11.19 -17.17 -0.31
N ILE A 210 10.39 -17.26 -1.37
CA ILE A 210 9.66 -16.10 -1.92
C ILE A 210 8.64 -15.62 -0.89
N GLY A 211 7.92 -16.55 -0.26
CA GLY A 211 6.97 -16.23 0.81
C GLY A 211 7.64 -15.49 1.95
N LYS A 212 8.82 -15.97 2.38
CA LYS A 212 9.65 -15.29 3.39
C LYS A 212 10.07 -13.89 2.95
N ALA A 213 10.50 -13.71 1.69
CA ALA A 213 10.84 -12.40 1.14
C ALA A 213 9.63 -11.45 1.12
N LEU A 214 8.44 -11.94 0.73
CA LEU A 214 7.20 -11.18 0.77
C LEU A 214 6.84 -10.75 2.20
N CYS A 215 7.07 -11.59 3.21
CA CYS A 215 6.86 -11.23 4.62
C CYS A 215 7.75 -10.05 5.05
N VAL A 216 9.00 -10.02 4.58
CA VAL A 216 9.93 -8.91 4.84
C VAL A 216 9.48 -7.65 4.11
N ILE A 217 9.00 -7.75 2.88
CA ILE A 217 8.52 -6.58 2.13
C ILE A 217 7.26 -6.01 2.76
N LEU A 218 6.33 -6.88 3.15
CA LEU A 218 5.09 -6.48 3.81
C LEU A 218 5.35 -5.67 5.07
N ILE A 219 6.36 -5.98 5.87
CA ILE A 219 6.68 -5.11 7.03
C ILE A 219 7.20 -3.74 6.58
N PHE A 220 8.07 -3.67 5.57
CA PHE A 220 8.57 -2.38 5.05
C PHE A 220 7.45 -1.49 4.48
N VAL A 221 6.45 -2.06 3.82
CA VAL A 221 5.30 -1.30 3.29
C VAL A 221 4.39 -0.82 4.42
N GLN A 222 4.19 -1.67 5.43
CA GLN A 222 3.24 -1.42 6.49
C GLN A 222 3.71 -0.35 7.48
N ILE A 223 5.02 -0.19 7.71
CA ILE A 223 5.55 0.84 8.63
C ILE A 223 5.05 2.26 8.27
N PRO A 224 5.24 2.76 7.04
CA PRO A 224 4.70 4.06 6.64
C PRO A 224 3.20 4.01 6.33
N GLY A 225 2.67 2.85 5.90
CA GLY A 225 1.30 2.73 5.40
C GLY A 225 0.21 2.48 6.44
N ALA A 226 0.55 1.97 7.63
CA ALA A 226 -0.44 1.47 8.61
C ALA A 226 -0.74 2.46 9.76
N THR A 227 -0.62 3.77 9.50
CA THR A 227 -1.08 4.85 10.42
C THR A 227 -0.45 4.85 11.81
N GLY A 228 0.74 4.26 11.95
CA GLY A 228 1.40 4.10 13.26
C GLY A 228 2.05 5.38 13.78
N LEU A 229 2.67 6.16 12.88
CA LEU A 229 3.37 7.41 13.22
C LEU A 229 2.50 8.65 13.00
N TYR A 230 1.76 8.67 11.88
CA TYR A 230 0.93 9.79 11.47
C TYR A 230 -0.47 9.29 11.07
N PRO A 231 -1.49 10.16 11.15
CA PRO A 231 -2.80 9.88 10.58
C PRO A 231 -2.70 9.51 9.09
N ILE A 232 -3.62 8.69 8.59
CA ILE A 232 -3.57 8.23 7.19
C ILE A 232 -3.70 9.39 6.21
N GLU A 233 -4.44 10.42 6.61
CA GLU A 233 -4.73 11.63 5.84
C GLU A 233 -3.47 12.46 5.55
N MET A 234 -2.40 12.25 6.33
CA MET A 234 -1.10 12.89 6.15
C MET A 234 -0.17 12.09 5.22
N THR A 235 -0.62 10.95 4.70
CA THR A 235 0.15 10.08 3.79
C THR A 235 -0.30 10.28 2.34
N PRO A 236 0.54 9.98 1.32
CA PRO A 236 0.13 10.09 -0.08
C PRO A 236 -1.07 9.20 -0.43
N ASP A 237 -1.85 9.59 -1.43
CA ASP A 237 -3.08 8.91 -1.90
C ASP A 237 -2.91 7.40 -2.11
N PHE A 238 -1.74 6.97 -2.59
CA PHE A 238 -1.43 5.54 -2.73
C PHE A 238 -1.54 4.77 -1.41
N PHE A 239 -0.97 5.29 -0.33
CA PHE A 239 -1.05 4.65 1.00
C PHE A 239 -2.46 4.74 1.56
N GLN A 240 -3.17 5.85 1.33
CA GLN A 240 -4.59 5.98 1.71
C GLN A 240 -5.50 4.97 1.00
N ALA A 241 -5.17 4.54 -0.22
CA ALA A 241 -5.96 3.54 -0.94
C ALA A 241 -5.70 2.10 -0.45
N ILE A 242 -4.45 1.77 -0.10
CA ILE A 242 -4.04 0.39 0.20
C ILE A 242 -4.01 0.05 1.70
N TYR A 243 -3.97 1.05 2.59
CA TYR A 243 -3.86 0.78 4.03
C TYR A 243 -4.96 -0.11 4.64
N PRO A 244 -6.20 -0.23 4.10
CA PRO A 244 -7.19 -1.17 4.63
C PRO A 244 -6.78 -2.63 4.41
N LEU A 245 -5.83 -2.91 3.50
CA LEU A 245 -5.31 -4.25 3.26
C LEU A 245 -4.16 -4.60 4.22
N PHE A 246 -3.73 -3.67 5.07
CA PHE A 246 -2.63 -3.90 5.99
C PHE A 246 -3.11 -4.39 7.36
N PRO A 247 -2.70 -5.60 7.79
CA PRO A 247 -3.08 -6.11 9.10
C PRO A 247 -2.47 -5.27 10.25
N PHE A 248 -1.39 -4.51 10.02
CA PHE A 248 -0.86 -3.55 10.99
C PHE A 248 -1.85 -2.44 11.33
N THR A 249 -2.65 -1.96 10.37
CA THR A 249 -3.64 -0.89 10.61
C THR A 249 -4.57 -1.27 11.76
N TYR A 250 -5.08 -2.50 11.72
CA TYR A 250 -6.02 -3.01 12.72
C TYR A 250 -5.33 -3.39 14.03
N GLY A 251 -4.12 -3.99 13.96
CA GLY A 251 -3.35 -4.30 15.17
C GLY A 251 -2.93 -3.06 15.95
N ILE A 252 -2.52 -1.99 15.25
CA ILE A 252 -2.13 -0.71 15.85
C ILE A 252 -3.35 -0.03 16.48
N ASN A 253 -4.46 0.04 15.75
CA ASN A 253 -5.67 0.69 16.26
C ASN A 253 -6.30 -0.07 17.42
N ALA A 254 -6.32 -1.42 17.38
CA ALA A 254 -6.80 -2.23 18.51
C ALA A 254 -5.93 -2.04 19.77
N LEU A 255 -4.60 -2.03 19.63
CA LEU A 255 -3.70 -1.77 20.77
C LEU A 255 -3.88 -0.34 21.31
N ARG A 256 -4.09 0.64 20.42
CA ARG A 256 -4.34 2.04 20.80
C ARG A 256 -5.57 2.17 21.70
N GLU A 257 -6.65 1.46 21.40
CA GLU A 257 -7.87 1.44 22.23
C GLU A 257 -7.59 0.89 23.63
N THR A 258 -6.80 -0.18 23.73
CA THR A 258 -6.43 -0.78 25.03
C THR A 258 -5.47 0.10 25.85
N ILE A 259 -4.71 0.98 25.19
CA ILE A 259 -3.70 1.87 25.79
C ILE A 259 -4.31 3.22 26.19
N ALA A 260 -5.04 3.88 25.29
CA ALA A 260 -5.52 5.25 25.48
C ALA A 260 -7.00 5.32 25.90
N GLY A 261 -7.79 4.29 25.61
CA GLY A 261 -9.21 4.21 25.93
C GLY A 261 -10.06 3.82 24.73
N PHE A 262 -11.28 3.37 25.01
CA PHE A 262 -12.16 2.77 23.99
C PHE A 262 -13.10 3.80 23.35
N TYR A 263 -13.25 3.74 22.03
CA TYR A 263 -14.20 4.54 21.26
C TYR A 263 -15.25 3.63 20.59
N GLY A 264 -16.45 3.59 21.18
CA GLY A 264 -17.57 2.80 20.64
C GLY A 264 -17.21 1.32 20.48
N ALA A 265 -17.37 0.80 19.26
CA ALA A 265 -17.06 -0.59 18.90
C ALA A 265 -15.74 -0.74 18.13
N GLN A 266 -14.87 0.27 18.13
CA GLN A 266 -13.67 0.30 17.30
C GLN A 266 -12.70 -0.84 17.59
N TRP A 267 -12.47 -1.16 18.87
CA TRP A 267 -11.66 -2.30 19.26
C TRP A 267 -12.19 -3.63 18.70
N ALA A 268 -13.50 -3.87 18.84
CA ALA A 268 -14.15 -5.10 18.37
C ALA A 268 -14.11 -5.21 16.83
N PHE A 269 -14.29 -4.09 16.13
CA PHE A 269 -14.15 -4.01 14.68
C PHE A 269 -12.73 -4.37 14.22
N CYS A 270 -11.71 -3.78 14.85
CA CYS A 270 -10.31 -4.06 14.51
C CYS A 270 -9.94 -5.52 14.77
N VAL A 271 -10.33 -6.06 15.94
CA VAL A 271 -10.14 -7.48 16.27
C VAL A 271 -10.89 -8.38 15.29
N GLY A 272 -12.11 -8.04 14.90
CA GLY A 272 -12.89 -8.78 13.91
C GLY A 272 -12.19 -8.87 12.55
N ILE A 273 -11.60 -7.77 12.08
CA ILE A 273 -10.84 -7.77 10.82
C ILE A 273 -9.53 -8.56 10.95
N MET A 274 -8.84 -8.49 12.09
CA MET A 274 -7.64 -9.33 12.31
C MET A 274 -7.98 -10.83 12.31
N LEU A 275 -9.09 -11.22 12.94
CA LEU A 275 -9.58 -12.60 12.89
C LEU A 275 -9.96 -13.02 11.46
N LEU A 276 -10.50 -12.09 10.67
CA LEU A 276 -10.76 -12.32 9.24
C LEU A 276 -9.45 -12.54 8.47
N PHE A 277 -8.43 -11.71 8.66
CA PHE A 277 -7.10 -11.94 8.07
C PHE A 277 -6.53 -13.30 8.48
N MET A 278 -6.58 -13.62 9.76
CA MET A 278 -6.15 -14.92 10.29
C MET A 278 -6.88 -16.06 9.59
N GLY A 279 -8.21 -16.00 9.50
CA GLY A 279 -9.04 -17.00 8.84
C GLY A 279 -8.77 -17.13 7.34
N ILE A 280 -8.68 -16.01 6.60
CA ILE A 280 -8.41 -16.01 5.16
C ILE A 280 -7.05 -16.63 4.85
N PHE A 281 -6.00 -16.24 5.55
CA PHE A 281 -4.66 -16.80 5.29
C PHE A 281 -4.54 -18.24 5.77
N PHE A 282 -5.16 -18.58 6.90
CA PHE A 282 -5.16 -19.96 7.40
C PHE A 282 -5.90 -20.92 6.46
N VAL A 283 -7.13 -20.59 6.06
CA VAL A 283 -7.92 -21.40 5.12
C VAL A 283 -7.34 -21.33 3.71
N GLY A 284 -6.90 -20.15 3.29
CA GLY A 284 -6.24 -19.92 2.00
C GLY A 284 -5.01 -20.80 1.83
N ALA A 285 -4.15 -20.90 2.84
CA ALA A 285 -3.00 -21.81 2.81
C ALA A 285 -3.42 -23.28 2.71
N LEU A 286 -4.44 -23.71 3.46
CA LEU A 286 -4.95 -25.09 3.38
C LEU A 286 -5.45 -25.46 1.98
N LEU A 287 -6.09 -24.51 1.28
CA LEU A 287 -6.62 -24.69 -0.07
C LEU A 287 -5.55 -24.51 -1.16
N ALA A 288 -4.60 -23.60 -0.97
CA ALA A 288 -3.55 -23.29 -1.92
C ALA A 288 -2.40 -24.32 -1.87
N ARG A 289 -2.19 -24.99 -0.74
CA ARG A 289 -1.09 -25.95 -0.56
C ARG A 289 -1.03 -27.01 -1.67
N PRO A 290 -2.11 -27.71 -2.06
CA PRO A 290 -2.07 -28.67 -3.17
C PRO A 290 -1.61 -28.08 -4.51
N SER A 291 -1.86 -26.79 -4.75
CA SER A 291 -1.56 -26.10 -6.01
C SER A 291 -0.11 -25.61 -6.08
N PHE A 292 0.50 -25.22 -4.96
CA PHE A 292 1.85 -24.62 -4.92
C PHE A 292 2.96 -25.55 -4.41
N VAL A 293 2.63 -26.79 -4.00
CA VAL A 293 3.59 -27.85 -3.62
C VAL A 293 4.76 -28.00 -4.60
N ASN A 294 4.54 -27.81 -5.89
CA ASN A 294 5.58 -27.93 -6.90
C ASN A 294 6.61 -26.80 -6.87
N LEU A 295 6.14 -25.54 -6.70
CA LEU A 295 7.02 -24.37 -6.63
C LEU A 295 7.99 -24.51 -5.44
N ASN A 296 7.49 -25.03 -4.31
CA ASN A 296 8.29 -25.26 -3.11
C ASN A 296 9.44 -26.24 -3.32
N ARG A 297 9.18 -27.37 -4.00
CA ARG A 297 10.19 -28.41 -4.23
C ARG A 297 11.34 -27.92 -5.11
N MET A 298 11.05 -27.05 -6.09
CA MET A 298 12.06 -26.45 -6.95
C MET A 298 13.06 -25.60 -6.14
N PHE A 299 12.57 -24.72 -5.26
CA PHE A 299 13.41 -23.82 -4.49
C PHE A 299 14.25 -24.54 -3.44
N SER A 300 13.67 -25.53 -2.74
CA SER A 300 14.42 -26.35 -1.79
C SER A 300 15.61 -27.07 -2.45
N LYS A 301 15.42 -27.58 -3.68
CA LYS A 301 16.50 -28.24 -4.43
C LYS A 301 17.61 -27.27 -4.82
N GLN A 302 17.27 -26.07 -5.31
CA GLN A 302 18.27 -25.07 -5.72
C GLN A 302 19.05 -24.47 -4.54
N ILE A 303 18.43 -24.37 -3.37
CA ILE A 303 19.10 -23.87 -2.16
C ILE A 303 20.02 -24.93 -1.56
N LYS A 304 19.60 -26.20 -1.60
CA LYS A 304 20.47 -27.34 -1.26
C LYS A 304 21.69 -27.42 -2.18
N GLU A 305 21.53 -27.11 -3.47
CA GLU A 305 22.65 -27.02 -4.43
C GLU A 305 23.53 -25.77 -4.23
N ALA A 306 22.99 -24.68 -3.66
CA ALA A 306 23.72 -23.43 -3.44
C ALA A 306 24.51 -23.39 -2.12
N ASP A 307 24.34 -24.38 -1.23
CA ASP A 307 24.98 -24.55 0.09
C ASP A 307 24.99 -23.29 1.00
N LEU A 308 24.11 -22.33 0.72
CA LEU A 308 24.12 -21.00 1.34
C LEU A 308 23.04 -20.86 2.44
N PHE A 309 22.03 -21.74 2.46
CA PHE A 309 20.92 -21.71 3.43
C PHE A 309 20.42 -23.14 3.75
N ASN A 310 19.90 -23.35 4.98
CA ASN A 310 19.23 -24.59 5.39
C ASN A 310 17.98 -24.84 4.51
N GLY A 311 18.16 -25.58 3.41
CA GLY A 311 17.07 -26.04 2.56
C GLY A 311 16.43 -27.28 3.18
N GLU A 312 15.13 -27.22 3.45
CA GLU A 312 14.39 -28.38 3.94
C GLU A 312 13.97 -29.26 2.76
N ASP A 313 14.22 -30.56 2.89
CA ASP A 313 13.73 -31.56 1.94
C ASP A 313 12.22 -31.69 2.07
N VAL A 314 11.50 -31.52 0.95
CA VAL A 314 10.04 -31.56 0.82
C VAL A 314 9.58 -32.97 0.43
N PRO A 315 9.11 -33.82 1.36
CA PRO A 315 8.53 -35.12 1.03
C PRO A 315 7.08 -34.92 0.62
N ILE A 316 6.84 -34.36 -0.57
CA ILE A 316 5.48 -34.29 -1.13
C ILE A 316 5.47 -34.96 -2.51
N PRO A 317 4.54 -35.91 -2.77
CA PRO A 317 4.50 -36.66 -4.02
C PRO A 317 4.36 -35.72 -5.21
N ALA A 318 5.14 -35.99 -6.26
CA ALA A 318 5.21 -35.20 -7.48
C ALA A 318 3.83 -35.00 -8.13
N ARG A 319 3.65 -33.88 -8.82
CA ARG A 319 2.47 -33.59 -9.65
C ARG A 319 2.17 -34.78 -10.57
N ARG A 320 0.92 -35.25 -10.54
CA ARG A 320 0.42 -36.18 -11.57
C ARG A 320 0.46 -35.47 -12.93
N TYR A 321 1.15 -36.06 -13.89
CA TYR A 321 1.27 -35.52 -15.25
C TYR A 321 -0.11 -35.29 -15.89
N ARG A 322 -0.23 -34.23 -16.68
CA ARG A 322 -1.50 -33.86 -17.31
C ARG A 322 -1.88 -34.95 -18.33
N THR A 323 -3.15 -35.34 -18.41
CA THR A 323 -3.59 -36.43 -19.33
C THR A 323 -3.13 -36.20 -20.76
N ARG A 324 -3.17 -34.94 -21.21
CA ARG A 324 -2.74 -34.52 -22.54
C ARG A 324 -1.24 -34.73 -22.77
N GLU A 325 -0.40 -34.54 -21.74
CA GLU A 325 1.06 -34.72 -21.82
C GLU A 325 1.43 -36.21 -21.82
N LEU A 326 0.72 -37.01 -21.02
CA LEU A 326 0.84 -38.48 -21.06
C LEU A 326 0.39 -39.04 -22.42
N PHE A 327 -0.75 -38.56 -22.93
CA PHE A 327 -1.29 -39.00 -24.22
C PHE A 327 -0.42 -38.55 -25.40
N SER A 328 0.10 -37.31 -25.39
CA SER A 328 0.99 -36.82 -26.46
C SER A 328 2.31 -37.57 -26.51
N ARG A 329 2.80 -38.03 -25.35
CA ARG A 329 3.99 -38.88 -25.30
C ARG A 329 3.73 -40.28 -25.86
N ILE A 330 2.56 -40.85 -25.59
CA ILE A 330 2.16 -42.17 -26.09
C ILE A 330 1.86 -42.14 -27.60
N SER A 331 1.35 -41.00 -28.11
CA SER A 331 0.96 -40.88 -29.53
C SER A 331 2.13 -40.56 -30.47
N ASP A 332 3.12 -39.78 -30.04
CA ASP A 332 4.27 -39.37 -30.87
C ASP A 332 5.52 -39.18 -29.98
N GLU A 333 6.27 -40.26 -29.75
CA GLU A 333 7.36 -40.29 -28.78
C GLU A 333 8.54 -39.39 -29.22
N ASP A 334 8.97 -39.49 -30.49
CA ASP A 334 10.15 -38.78 -30.99
C ASP A 334 9.91 -37.27 -31.18
N GLU A 335 8.78 -36.90 -31.79
CA GLU A 335 8.43 -35.48 -32.05
C GLU A 335 8.12 -34.71 -30.74
N TYR A 336 7.62 -35.40 -29.71
CA TYR A 336 7.42 -34.81 -28.38
C TYR A 336 8.75 -34.61 -27.64
N ARG A 337 9.63 -35.62 -27.65
CA ARG A 337 10.97 -35.54 -27.01
C ARG A 337 11.79 -34.39 -27.61
N GLU A 338 11.81 -34.26 -28.94
CA GLU A 338 12.60 -33.24 -29.62
C GLU A 338 12.07 -31.81 -29.39
N ARG A 339 10.74 -31.61 -29.40
CA ARG A 339 10.12 -30.32 -29.09
C ARG A 339 10.38 -29.86 -27.65
N ILE A 340 10.33 -30.77 -26.69
CA ILE A 340 10.57 -30.47 -25.27
C ILE A 340 12.06 -30.18 -25.06
N ALA A 341 12.95 -31.03 -25.60
CA ALA A 341 14.40 -30.86 -25.49
C ALA A 341 14.85 -29.49 -26.04
N LYS A 342 14.33 -29.09 -27.20
CA LYS A 342 14.63 -27.79 -27.81
C LYS A 342 14.20 -26.61 -26.94
N ARG A 343 12.98 -26.63 -26.38
CA ARG A 343 12.49 -25.56 -25.48
C ARG A 343 13.28 -25.50 -24.18
N VAL A 344 13.62 -26.65 -23.60
CA VAL A 344 14.40 -26.73 -22.37
C VAL A 344 15.79 -26.12 -22.62
N GLN A 345 16.44 -26.50 -23.71
CA GLN A 345 17.77 -26.00 -24.06
C GLN A 345 17.78 -24.49 -24.36
N GLU A 346 16.84 -23.99 -25.16
CA GLU A 346 16.67 -22.56 -25.42
C GLU A 346 16.48 -21.75 -24.13
N TYR A 347 15.72 -22.28 -23.17
CA TYR A 347 15.48 -21.60 -21.90
C TYR A 347 16.67 -21.69 -20.94
N LEU A 348 17.36 -22.84 -20.87
CA LEU A 348 18.55 -23.02 -20.05
C LEU A 348 19.70 -22.10 -20.49
N ASP A 349 19.84 -21.85 -21.79
CA ASP A 349 20.83 -20.90 -22.32
C ASP A 349 20.49 -19.44 -21.97
N LEU A 350 19.20 -19.11 -21.87
CA LEU A 350 18.71 -17.77 -21.54
C LEU A 350 18.70 -17.50 -20.02
N TYR A 351 18.47 -18.52 -19.21
CA TYR A 351 18.38 -18.46 -17.74
C TYR A 351 19.55 -17.73 -17.06
N PRO A 352 20.84 -18.02 -17.34
CA PRO A 352 21.95 -17.33 -16.69
C PRO A 352 22.00 -15.84 -17.05
N ARG A 353 21.55 -15.46 -18.26
CA ARG A 353 21.46 -14.06 -18.68
C ARG A 353 20.33 -13.33 -17.96
N LEU A 354 19.17 -13.96 -17.83
CA LEU A 354 18.03 -13.40 -17.10
C LEU A 354 18.36 -13.19 -15.61
N ARG A 355 18.99 -14.18 -14.97
CA ARG A 355 19.39 -14.09 -13.55
C ARG A 355 20.45 -13.02 -13.32
N LYS A 356 21.53 -12.99 -14.12
CA LYS A 356 22.56 -11.94 -14.03
C LYS A 356 21.96 -10.56 -14.33
N GLY A 357 21.09 -10.47 -15.34
CA GLY A 357 20.35 -9.26 -15.68
C GLY A 357 19.50 -8.75 -14.51
N ALA A 358 18.74 -9.62 -13.85
CA ALA A 358 17.91 -9.25 -12.70
C ALA A 358 18.73 -8.68 -11.54
N VAL A 359 19.91 -9.25 -11.25
CA VAL A 359 20.82 -8.73 -10.19
C VAL A 359 21.35 -7.35 -10.57
N ILE A 360 21.81 -7.17 -11.81
CA ILE A 360 22.33 -5.88 -12.29
C ILE A 360 21.22 -4.83 -12.27
N VAL A 361 20.07 -5.15 -12.84
CA VAL A 361 18.89 -4.29 -12.92
C VAL A 361 18.38 -3.95 -11.51
N GLY A 362 18.42 -4.90 -10.58
CA GLY A 362 18.06 -4.72 -9.19
C GLY A 362 18.95 -3.77 -8.40
N ILE A 363 20.21 -3.54 -8.83
CA ILE A 363 21.12 -2.58 -8.20
C ILE A 363 21.15 -1.25 -8.96
N VAL A 364 21.25 -1.32 -10.29
CA VAL A 364 21.42 -0.16 -11.16
C VAL A 364 20.18 0.71 -11.22
N VAL A 365 18.98 0.13 -11.35
CA VAL A 365 17.74 0.92 -11.46
C VAL A 365 17.47 1.74 -10.20
N PRO A 366 17.58 1.19 -8.97
CA PRO A 366 17.54 1.99 -7.75
C PRO A 366 18.48 3.19 -7.76
N ILE A 367 19.76 2.97 -8.10
CA ILE A 367 20.78 4.02 -8.09
C ILE A 367 20.42 5.11 -9.09
N VAL A 368 20.08 4.73 -10.33
CA VAL A 368 19.75 5.68 -11.40
C VAL A 368 18.48 6.46 -11.07
N VAL A 369 17.42 5.79 -10.59
CA VAL A 369 16.16 6.45 -10.21
C VAL A 369 16.37 7.40 -9.04
N THR A 370 17.15 7.01 -8.02
CA THR A 370 17.46 7.90 -6.89
C THR A 370 18.25 9.12 -7.35
N LEU A 371 19.25 8.93 -8.21
CA LEU A 371 20.09 10.01 -8.71
C LEU A 371 19.28 10.95 -9.61
N PHE A 372 18.43 10.41 -10.48
CA PHE A 372 17.49 11.17 -11.30
C PHE A 372 16.51 11.97 -10.43
N MET A 373 15.74 11.31 -9.54
CA MET A 373 14.76 11.97 -8.67
C MET A 373 15.38 13.03 -7.77
N SER A 374 16.62 12.82 -7.31
CA SER A 374 17.36 13.82 -6.53
C SER A 374 17.69 15.08 -7.35
N LEU A 375 17.90 14.96 -8.66
CA LEU A 375 18.17 16.09 -9.55
C LEU A 375 16.88 16.86 -9.92
N PHE A 376 15.74 16.17 -9.96
CA PHE A 376 14.44 16.77 -10.33
C PHE A 376 13.59 17.23 -9.14
N GLY A 377 14.12 17.17 -7.91
CA GLY A 377 13.45 17.71 -6.73
C GLY A 377 12.17 16.96 -6.33
N ALA A 378 12.07 15.67 -6.65
CA ALA A 378 10.88 14.88 -6.33
C ALA A 378 10.71 14.68 -4.82
N GLU A 379 9.46 14.59 -4.37
CA GLU A 379 9.15 14.33 -2.97
C GLU A 379 9.74 12.99 -2.52
N LYS A 380 10.37 12.99 -1.34
CA LYS A 380 11.03 11.80 -0.77
C LYS A 380 10.09 10.60 -0.64
N VAL A 381 8.80 10.85 -0.44
CA VAL A 381 7.79 9.80 -0.31
C VAL A 381 7.48 9.14 -1.64
N ALA A 382 7.44 9.91 -2.74
CA ALA A 382 7.26 9.36 -4.09
C ALA A 382 8.41 8.42 -4.45
N LEU A 383 9.64 8.80 -4.11
CA LEU A 383 10.83 7.96 -4.33
C LEU A 383 10.70 6.60 -3.61
N LEU A 384 10.24 6.60 -2.36
CA LEU A 384 10.05 5.37 -1.58
C LEU A 384 8.97 4.47 -2.20
N THR A 385 7.87 5.06 -2.70
CA THR A 385 6.81 4.33 -3.40
C THR A 385 7.31 3.69 -4.70
N TYR A 386 8.08 4.42 -5.52
CA TYR A 386 8.67 3.86 -6.74
C TYR A 386 9.66 2.74 -6.43
N TRP A 387 10.44 2.87 -5.35
CA TRP A 387 11.37 1.85 -4.90
C TRP A 387 10.65 0.56 -4.52
N LEU A 388 9.54 0.70 -3.80
CA LEU A 388 8.71 -0.41 -3.40
C LEU A 388 8.10 -1.13 -4.62
N ILE A 389 7.50 -0.37 -5.55
CA ILE A 389 6.92 -0.92 -6.78
C ILE A 389 7.99 -1.66 -7.57
N TRP A 390 9.17 -1.05 -7.73
CA TRP A 390 10.29 -1.65 -8.43
C TRP A 390 10.75 -2.97 -7.81
N LEU A 391 10.88 -3.00 -6.48
CA LEU A 391 11.28 -4.19 -5.74
C LEU A 391 10.25 -5.32 -5.90
N VAL A 392 8.95 -5.00 -5.83
CA VAL A 392 7.87 -5.96 -6.09
C VAL A 392 7.93 -6.48 -7.53
N CYS A 393 8.10 -5.60 -8.52
CA CYS A 393 8.22 -5.98 -9.93
C CYS A 393 9.41 -6.91 -10.18
N LEU A 394 10.57 -6.62 -9.58
CA LEU A 394 11.77 -7.45 -9.70
C LEU A 394 11.54 -8.86 -9.13
N ILE A 395 10.84 -8.97 -8.02
CA ILE A 395 10.52 -10.27 -7.40
C ILE A 395 9.52 -11.05 -8.24
N VAL A 396 8.48 -10.39 -8.77
CA VAL A 396 7.52 -11.02 -9.69
C VAL A 396 8.23 -11.52 -10.95
N PHE A 397 9.15 -10.73 -11.50
CA PHE A 397 9.96 -11.13 -12.64
C PHE A 397 10.80 -12.37 -12.32
N LEU A 398 11.53 -12.37 -11.20
CA LEU A 398 12.31 -13.53 -10.76
C LEU A 398 11.42 -14.75 -10.55
N LEU A 399 10.22 -14.58 -9.98
CA LEU A 399 9.25 -15.64 -9.78
C LEU A 399 8.83 -16.25 -11.12
N ILE A 400 8.53 -15.44 -12.13
CA ILE A 400 8.16 -15.92 -13.47
C ILE A 400 9.31 -16.70 -14.11
N VAL A 401 10.53 -16.16 -14.03
CA VAL A 401 11.73 -16.80 -14.58
C VAL A 401 11.95 -18.18 -13.95
N GLU A 402 11.82 -18.26 -12.63
CA GLU A 402 12.05 -19.50 -11.89
C GLU A 402 10.90 -20.50 -12.08
N PHE A 403 9.65 -20.03 -12.05
CA PHE A 403 8.47 -20.87 -12.33
C PHE A 403 8.53 -21.50 -13.74
N THR A 404 9.00 -20.75 -14.73
CA THR A 404 9.16 -21.26 -16.09
C THR A 404 10.25 -22.33 -16.16
N ARG A 405 11.34 -22.17 -15.40
CA ARG A 405 12.39 -23.17 -15.28
C ARG A 405 11.86 -24.46 -14.65
N ASP A 406 11.16 -24.38 -13.52
CA ASP A 406 10.57 -25.55 -12.85
C ASP A 406 9.69 -26.35 -13.81
N ARG A 407 8.82 -25.61 -14.51
CA ARG A 407 7.86 -26.21 -15.43
C ARG A 407 8.57 -27.01 -16.52
N LEU A 408 9.64 -26.45 -17.09
CA LEU A 408 10.43 -27.09 -18.12
C LEU A 408 11.23 -28.29 -17.58
N GLU A 409 11.80 -28.19 -16.37
CA GLU A 409 12.47 -29.32 -15.72
C GLU A 409 11.50 -30.47 -15.45
N HIS A 410 10.27 -30.18 -14.99
CA HIS A 410 9.22 -31.20 -14.78
C HIS A 410 8.74 -31.84 -16.10
N GLU A 411 8.64 -31.06 -17.17
CA GLU A 411 8.34 -31.57 -18.51
C GLU A 411 9.51 -32.43 -19.06
N SER A 412 10.76 -32.14 -18.70
CA SER A 412 11.94 -32.93 -19.08
C SER A 412 12.08 -34.24 -18.29
N SER A 413 11.68 -34.29 -17.01
CA SER A 413 11.74 -35.51 -16.22
C SER A 413 10.79 -36.60 -16.73
N LEU A 414 9.72 -36.21 -17.43
CA LEU A 414 8.93 -37.16 -18.23
C LEU A 414 9.84 -37.87 -19.22
N VAL A 415 10.55 -37.15 -20.08
CA VAL A 415 11.37 -37.72 -21.17
C VAL A 415 12.36 -38.80 -20.71
N LEU A 416 12.81 -38.74 -19.44
CA LEU A 416 13.73 -39.69 -18.83
C LEU A 416 13.10 -40.98 -18.27
N LEU A 417 11.78 -41.01 -18.05
CA LEU A 417 11.06 -42.19 -17.55
C LEU A 417 10.98 -43.30 -18.62
N SER A 418 11.07 -44.56 -18.22
CA SER A 418 10.83 -45.71 -19.10
C SER A 418 9.36 -45.81 -19.53
N ASN A 419 9.08 -46.37 -20.70
CA ASN A 419 7.72 -46.53 -21.21
C ASN A 419 6.82 -47.36 -20.26
N GLU A 420 7.39 -48.31 -19.50
CA GLU A 420 6.66 -49.07 -18.46
C GLU A 420 6.26 -48.21 -17.25
N GLU A 421 7.09 -47.24 -16.85
CA GLU A 421 6.83 -46.34 -15.72
C GLU A 421 5.73 -45.32 -16.06
N VAL A 422 5.72 -44.85 -17.31
CA VAL A 422 4.66 -43.96 -17.83
C VAL A 422 3.32 -44.69 -17.87
N ASP A 423 3.32 -45.96 -18.26
CA ASP A 423 2.14 -46.81 -18.30
C ASP A 423 1.61 -47.14 -16.90
N GLN A 424 2.50 -47.36 -15.92
CA GLN A 424 2.12 -47.48 -14.51
C GLN A 424 1.50 -46.19 -13.98
N LEU A 425 2.08 -45.02 -14.26
CA LEU A 425 1.50 -43.71 -13.89
C LEU A 425 0.12 -43.48 -14.53
N PHE A 426 -0.12 -44.02 -15.72
CA PHE A 426 -1.43 -43.97 -16.38
C PHE A 426 -2.44 -44.96 -15.76
N LYS A 427 -1.99 -46.16 -15.36
CA LYS A 427 -2.81 -47.19 -14.69
C LYS A 427 -3.19 -46.81 -13.26
N ASP A 428 -2.25 -46.28 -12.48
CA ASP A 428 -2.50 -45.74 -11.13
C ASP A 428 -3.55 -44.63 -11.15
N ARG A 429 -3.64 -43.89 -12.27
CA ARG A 429 -4.68 -42.87 -12.46
C ARG A 429 -6.06 -43.49 -12.69
N LYS A 430 -6.17 -44.56 -13.49
CA LYS A 430 -7.44 -45.26 -13.76
C LYS A 430 -7.95 -45.97 -12.50
N GLY A 431 -7.08 -46.68 -11.77
CA GLY A 431 -7.44 -47.35 -10.51
C GLY A 431 -7.91 -46.37 -9.42
N PHE A 432 -7.38 -45.14 -9.40
CA PHE A 432 -7.82 -44.09 -8.48
C PHE A 432 -9.15 -43.42 -8.91
N GLN A 433 -9.44 -43.34 -10.20
CA GLN A 433 -10.74 -42.85 -10.69
C GLN A 433 -11.88 -43.84 -10.41
N GLU A 434 -11.62 -45.15 -10.53
CA GLU A 434 -12.59 -46.18 -10.17
C GLU A 434 -12.90 -46.20 -8.67
N THR A 435 -11.87 -46.15 -7.81
CA THR A 435 -12.05 -46.07 -6.34
C THR A 435 -12.69 -44.77 -5.88
N SER A 436 -12.35 -43.62 -6.48
CA SER A 436 -13.03 -42.34 -6.23
C SER A 436 -14.48 -42.31 -6.72
N SER A 437 -14.84 -43.09 -7.74
CA SER A 437 -16.21 -43.19 -8.25
C SER A 437 -17.08 -44.16 -7.44
N LEU A 438 -16.46 -45.17 -6.82
CA LEU A 438 -17.11 -46.10 -5.90
C LEU A 438 -17.37 -45.45 -4.54
N GLY A 439 -16.41 -44.70 -3.99
CA GLY A 439 -16.63 -43.94 -2.75
C GLY A 439 -17.64 -42.80 -2.88
N LYS A 440 -17.91 -42.32 -4.11
CA LYS A 440 -18.95 -41.32 -4.37
C LYS A 440 -20.35 -41.93 -4.56
N LYS A 441 -20.46 -43.25 -4.80
CA LYS A 441 -21.73 -43.96 -4.90
C LYS A 441 -22.24 -44.44 -3.54
N GLU A 442 -21.36 -44.78 -2.60
CA GLU A 442 -21.78 -45.16 -1.23
C GLU A 442 -22.33 -43.96 -0.42
N ASP A 443 -21.87 -42.74 -0.67
CA ASP A 443 -22.37 -41.53 0.01
C ASP A 443 -23.69 -40.97 -0.57
N THR A 444 -24.33 -41.63 -1.56
CA THR A 444 -25.61 -41.18 -2.12
C THR A 444 -26.81 -42.06 -1.72
N ASP A 445 -26.58 -43.16 -1.00
CA ASP A 445 -27.62 -44.10 -0.53
C ASP A 445 -27.67 -44.24 1.01
N ALA A 446 -27.22 -43.24 1.76
CA ALA A 446 -27.32 -43.19 3.23
C ALA A 446 -27.99 -41.89 3.74
#